data_AF-A0A1F7PKG7-F1
#
_entry.id   AF-A0A1F7PKG7-F1
#
_cell.length_a   1.000
_cell.length_b   1.000
_cell.length_c   1.000
_cell.angle_alpha   90.00
_cell.angle_beta   90.00
_cell.angle_gamma   90.00
#
_symmetry.space_group_name_H-M   'P 1'
#
loop_
_entity.id
_entity.type
_entity.pdbx_description
1 polymer ?
#
loop_
_entity_poly.entity_id
_entity_poly.type
_entity_poly.pdbx_seq_one_letter_code
_entity_poly.pdbx_strand_id
1 'polypeptide(L)'
;MPKGQSESHRPLAQSPEDVRPLHLLCREGRLYDVERWIADGKPLQLTPEAITKGTRPKTALQIALETGQHSLATLLLKNGYRLELERYAPLDLALRSRRWDLFDLLLGWGGDLKSVDVFTVLDTYSVELYERFRAAGYDLTVRHEMASILGHGTSNRPLLGFVKRHRSEDAKIQQELNIALGYHVREGNEKGVNLCLWAGADPHAPAPSPELVSISEDSDPEDGDERFIGWSAIEKAASHGHLSILKRLGPDPARDDFDSLYQWARSESIVAFLAMMQPPRDLTRILSSHFWWLGDRFPGTGYRSTRTIEAVFGCGVRWEETDPGKLAGIRRSLLSVGDDHLKTIVARVGRPEICAPETYHELLRTPRMQERLRALGLVKKPITEREKQRLERERRAEEIERLMCRYDRAALYDQVWSHPVQEAAKMYGISGVRLGKVCRTLNIPVPPRGYWARVRGGQTVRRPSLPTLHPIRPARSHGT
;
A
#
# COMPACT_ATOMS: atom_id res chain seq x y z
N MET A 1 45.73 20.10 37.91
CA MET A 1 46.68 21.12 37.41
C MET A 1 46.93 20.87 35.93
N PRO A 2 46.41 21.68 35.00
CA PRO A 2 46.94 21.68 33.65
C PRO A 2 47.23 23.10 33.18
N LYS A 3 48.50 23.50 33.27
CA LYS A 3 49.16 24.54 32.46
C LYS A 3 50.61 24.55 32.89
N GLY A 4 51.50 24.25 31.95
CA GLY A 4 52.94 24.36 32.14
C GLY A 4 53.66 23.04 32.02
N GLN A 5 54.06 22.71 30.79
CA GLN A 5 55.44 22.38 30.46
C GLN A 5 55.59 22.33 28.93
N SER A 6 56.35 23.30 28.40
CA SER A 6 57.14 23.22 27.17
C SER A 6 56.46 22.66 25.91
N GLU A 7 56.09 23.52 24.97
CA GLU A 7 55.97 23.19 23.54
C GLU A 7 57.34 22.84 22.94
N SER A 8 58.02 21.84 23.51
CA SER A 8 59.02 21.07 22.80
C SER A 8 58.27 20.02 22.02
N HIS A 9 57.83 20.37 20.82
CA HIS A 9 57.18 19.45 19.90
C HIS A 9 58.09 18.26 19.64
N ARG A 10 57.78 17.11 20.26
CA ARG A 10 58.53 15.88 20.06
C ARG A 10 58.54 15.53 18.56
N PRO A 11 59.67 15.05 18.00
CA PRO A 11 59.74 14.71 16.59
C PRO A 11 58.71 13.63 16.22
N LEU A 12 58.10 13.80 15.05
CA LEU A 12 57.23 12.81 14.43
C LEU A 12 58.07 11.84 13.61
N ALA A 13 57.71 10.56 13.64
CA ALA A 13 58.34 9.52 12.85
C ALA A 13 57.99 9.65 11.37
N GLN A 14 58.99 9.43 10.50
CA GLN A 14 58.85 9.53 9.05
C GLN A 14 58.58 8.16 8.40
N SER A 15 58.80 7.07 9.13
CA SER A 15 58.51 5.71 8.68
C SER A 15 57.73 4.92 9.73
N PRO A 16 56.76 4.07 9.34
CA PRO A 16 56.09 3.13 10.25
C PRO A 16 57.04 2.24 11.06
N GLU A 17 58.23 1.93 10.54
CA GLU A 17 59.23 1.13 11.25
C GLU A 17 59.82 1.86 12.46
N ASP A 18 59.82 3.20 12.47
CA ASP A 18 60.39 4.01 13.56
C ASP A 18 59.56 3.93 14.85
N VAL A 19 58.24 3.71 14.73
CA VAL A 19 57.31 3.60 15.88
C VAL A 19 56.85 2.16 16.14
N ARG A 20 57.17 1.22 15.25
CA ARG A 20 56.79 -0.19 15.40
C ARG A 20 57.26 -0.80 16.72
N PRO A 21 58.49 -0.58 17.20
CA PRO A 21 58.93 -1.08 18.50
C PRO A 21 58.09 -0.50 19.65
N LEU A 22 57.79 0.81 19.62
CA LEU A 22 56.91 1.45 20.62
C LEU A 22 55.52 0.78 20.64
N HIS A 23 54.92 0.54 19.48
CA HIS A 23 53.62 -0.12 19.39
C HIS A 23 53.64 -1.55 19.97
N LEU A 24 54.75 -2.29 19.81
CA LEU A 24 54.91 -3.61 20.44
C LEU A 24 55.01 -3.50 21.96
N LEU A 25 55.83 -2.58 22.47
CA LEU A 25 55.94 -2.33 23.92
C LEU A 25 54.59 -1.96 24.55
N CYS A 26 53.80 -1.11 23.85
CA CYS A 26 52.45 -0.76 24.27
C CYS A 26 51.51 -1.97 24.31
N ARG A 27 51.56 -2.86 23.31
CA ARG A 27 50.74 -4.08 23.26
C ARG A 27 51.09 -5.07 24.37
N GLU A 28 52.37 -5.18 24.68
CA GLU A 28 52.88 -6.05 25.74
C GLU A 28 52.68 -5.44 27.14
N GLY A 29 52.23 -4.19 27.25
CA GLY A 29 52.02 -3.50 28.53
C GLY A 29 53.32 -3.17 29.27
N ARG A 30 54.45 -3.07 28.56
CA ARG A 30 55.79 -2.84 29.13
C ARG A 30 56.02 -1.36 29.46
N LEU A 31 55.30 -0.85 30.45
CA LEU A 31 55.24 0.58 30.78
C LEU A 31 56.63 1.20 31.03
N TYR A 32 57.52 0.54 31.77
CA TYR A 32 58.87 1.05 32.05
C TYR A 32 59.75 1.14 30.80
N ASP A 33 59.56 0.25 29.83
CA ASP A 33 60.30 0.31 28.57
C ASP A 33 59.75 1.40 27.66
N VAL A 34 58.45 1.69 27.74
CA VAL A 34 57.84 2.88 27.11
C VAL A 34 58.36 4.16 27.76
N GLU A 35 58.51 4.22 29.08
CA GLU A 35 59.13 5.37 29.77
C GLU A 35 60.58 5.59 29.33
N ARG A 36 61.36 4.52 29.16
CA ARG A 36 62.73 4.61 28.61
C ARG A 36 62.74 5.08 27.17
N TRP A 37 61.86 4.55 26.32
CA TRP A 37 61.67 5.04 24.95
C TRP A 37 61.36 6.54 24.93
N ILE A 38 60.56 7.00 25.89
CA ILE A 38 60.23 8.40 26.08
C ILE A 38 61.45 9.19 26.53
N ALA A 39 62.19 8.74 27.54
CA ALA A 39 63.39 9.41 28.03
C ALA A 39 64.47 9.57 26.93
N ASP A 40 64.57 8.61 26.01
CA ASP A 40 65.49 8.64 24.86
C ASP A 40 65.10 9.68 23.78
N GLY A 41 63.98 10.40 23.93
CA GLY A 41 63.52 11.41 22.97
C GLY A 41 62.97 10.86 21.66
N LYS A 42 62.71 9.55 21.58
CA LYS A 42 62.22 8.87 20.37
C LYS A 42 60.78 9.28 20.00
N PRO A 43 60.38 9.22 18.72
CA PRO A 43 59.04 9.63 18.29
C PRO A 43 57.94 8.80 18.95
N LEU A 44 56.78 9.43 19.17
CA LEU A 44 55.57 8.78 19.69
C LEU A 44 54.49 8.55 18.63
N GLN A 45 54.53 9.32 17.54
CA GLN A 45 53.52 9.34 16.49
C GLN A 45 54.17 9.47 15.12
N LEU A 46 53.48 8.98 14.10
CA LEU A 46 53.84 9.14 12.70
C LEU A 46 53.43 10.52 12.18
N THR A 47 54.15 11.01 11.18
CA THR A 47 53.67 12.12 10.34
C THR A 47 52.48 11.66 9.50
N PRO A 48 51.50 12.53 9.20
CA PRO A 48 50.38 12.20 8.32
C PRO A 48 50.82 11.68 6.94
N GLU A 49 51.94 12.17 6.42
CA GLU A 49 52.51 11.82 5.11
C GLU A 49 53.13 10.42 5.09
N ALA A 50 53.65 9.94 6.23
CA ALA A 50 54.26 8.61 6.37
C ALA A 50 53.22 7.46 6.39
N ILE A 51 51.93 7.79 6.43
CA ILE A 51 50.85 6.79 6.47
C ILE A 51 50.57 6.30 5.04
N THR A 52 51.10 5.13 4.70
CA THR A 52 50.90 4.49 3.39
C THR A 52 49.43 4.14 3.12
N LYS A 53 48.97 4.38 1.88
CA LYS A 53 47.62 4.01 1.41
C LYS A 53 47.44 2.48 1.49
N GLY A 54 46.75 1.99 2.52
CA GLY A 54 46.32 0.59 2.65
C GLY A 54 46.65 -0.06 3.99
N THR A 55 47.83 0.18 4.54
CA THR A 55 48.24 -0.30 5.86
C THR A 55 47.81 0.69 6.94
N ARG A 56 47.00 0.21 7.90
CA ARG A 56 46.49 1.00 9.04
C ARG A 56 47.02 0.41 10.34
N PRO A 57 48.30 0.62 10.69
CA PRO A 57 48.81 0.16 11.98
C PRO A 57 48.08 0.91 13.11
N LYS A 58 47.69 0.17 14.16
CA LYS A 58 47.15 0.78 15.38
C LYS A 58 48.19 1.71 16.00
N THR A 59 47.79 2.91 16.38
CA THR A 59 48.68 3.87 17.04
C THR A 59 48.94 3.48 18.49
N ALA A 60 49.98 4.06 19.11
CA ALA A 60 50.28 3.82 20.52
C ALA A 60 49.09 4.16 21.43
N LEU A 61 48.39 5.27 21.17
CA LEU A 61 47.20 5.65 21.91
C LEU A 61 46.03 4.69 21.62
N GLN A 62 45.84 4.24 20.38
CA GLN A 62 44.76 3.30 20.06
C GLN A 62 44.92 2.01 20.85
N ILE A 63 46.17 1.51 20.90
CA ILE A 63 46.52 0.33 21.68
C ILE A 63 46.23 0.56 23.16
N ALA A 64 46.63 1.71 23.72
CA ALA A 64 46.37 2.03 25.11
C ALA A 64 44.88 2.09 25.43
N LEU A 65 44.06 2.65 24.54
CA LEU A 65 42.61 2.75 24.70
C LEU A 65 41.92 1.39 24.58
N GLU A 66 42.23 0.60 23.55
CA GLU A 66 41.67 -0.74 23.35
C GLU A 66 42.06 -1.72 24.47
N THR A 67 43.27 -1.58 25.02
CA THR A 67 43.71 -2.40 26.16
C THR A 67 43.28 -1.84 27.51
N GLY A 68 42.65 -0.66 27.53
CA GLY A 68 42.17 -0.03 28.76
C GLY A 68 43.27 0.44 29.72
N GLN A 69 44.48 0.70 29.22
CA GLN A 69 45.64 1.06 30.04
C GLN A 69 45.68 2.57 30.30
N HIS A 70 45.04 3.01 31.40
CA HIS A 70 45.00 4.43 31.79
C HIS A 70 46.39 5.03 32.01
N SER A 71 47.30 4.30 32.67
CA SER A 71 48.67 4.78 32.92
C SER A 71 49.45 4.99 31.62
N LEU A 72 49.29 4.09 30.65
CA LEU A 72 49.95 4.21 29.34
C LEU A 72 49.39 5.39 28.55
N ALA A 73 48.06 5.56 28.49
CA ALA A 73 47.44 6.71 27.85
C ALA A 73 47.89 8.04 28.49
N THR A 74 47.92 8.08 29.82
CA THR A 74 48.41 9.25 30.58
C THR A 74 49.88 9.54 30.28
N LEU A 75 50.71 8.50 30.22
CA LEU A 75 52.14 8.63 29.93
C LEU A 75 52.37 9.19 28.53
N LEU A 76 51.64 8.70 27.52
CA LEU A 76 51.73 9.22 26.15
C LEU A 76 51.32 10.70 26.11
N LEU A 77 50.15 11.05 26.63
CA LEU A 77 49.62 12.42 26.60
C LEU A 77 50.53 13.42 27.32
N LYS A 78 51.02 13.08 28.52
CA LYS A 78 51.97 13.90 29.29
C LYS A 78 53.28 14.18 28.55
N ASN A 79 53.66 13.34 27.60
CA ASN A 79 54.93 13.43 26.87
C ASN A 79 54.78 13.96 25.44
N GLY A 80 53.73 14.74 25.18
CA GLY A 80 53.56 15.50 23.94
C GLY A 80 52.88 14.73 22.81
N TYR A 81 52.08 13.71 23.14
CA TYR A 81 51.21 13.04 22.19
C TYR A 81 50.06 13.97 21.76
N ARG A 82 49.84 14.09 20.45
CA ARG A 82 48.90 15.02 19.81
C ARG A 82 47.64 14.30 19.37
N LEU A 83 46.48 14.73 19.87
CA LEU A 83 45.19 14.12 19.58
C LEU A 83 44.70 14.45 18.16
N GLU A 84 45.04 15.63 17.65
CA GLU A 84 44.66 16.12 16.32
C GLU A 84 45.32 15.35 15.17
N LEU A 85 46.41 14.62 15.46
CA LEU A 85 47.08 13.75 14.49
C LEU A 85 46.46 12.35 14.45
N GLU A 86 45.49 12.05 15.32
CA GLU A 86 44.81 10.77 15.30
C GLU A 86 43.84 10.67 14.13
N ARG A 87 43.91 9.52 13.45
CA ARG A 87 43.06 9.24 12.29
C ARG A 87 41.72 8.60 12.67
N TYR A 88 41.65 7.94 13.83
CA TYR A 88 40.40 7.48 14.41
C TYR A 88 39.94 8.49 15.46
N ALA A 89 38.66 8.50 15.79
CA ALA A 89 38.14 9.33 16.86
C ALA A 89 38.44 8.69 18.23
N PRO A 90 39.40 9.22 19.01
CA PRO A 90 39.84 8.57 20.24
C PRO A 90 38.76 8.61 21.33
N LEU A 91 37.93 9.66 21.33
CA LEU A 91 36.80 9.78 22.24
C LEU A 91 35.73 8.72 21.95
N ASP A 92 35.42 8.43 20.68
CA ASP A 92 34.48 7.35 20.32
C ASP A 92 34.98 5.98 20.81
N LEU A 93 36.28 5.72 20.66
CA LEU A 93 36.88 4.47 21.11
C LEU A 93 36.76 4.29 22.63
N ALA A 94 36.99 5.36 23.40
CA ALA A 94 36.83 5.35 24.85
C ALA A 94 35.37 5.08 25.27
N LEU A 95 34.40 5.71 24.59
CA LEU A 95 32.96 5.51 24.83
C LEU A 95 32.51 4.08 24.49
N ARG A 96 32.91 3.55 23.32
CA ARG A 96 32.59 2.17 22.91
C ARG A 96 33.14 1.12 23.88
N SER A 97 34.32 1.41 24.43
CA SER A 97 34.97 0.55 25.42
C SER A 97 34.41 0.74 26.82
N ARG A 98 33.45 1.66 27.02
CA ARG A 98 32.84 2.05 28.30
C ARG A 98 33.87 2.49 29.34
N ARG A 99 34.97 3.09 28.88
CA ARG A 99 36.06 3.58 29.72
C ARG A 99 35.93 5.09 29.92
N TRP A 100 35.04 5.45 30.84
CA TRP A 100 34.73 6.85 31.16
C TRP A 100 35.96 7.60 31.69
N ASP A 101 36.82 6.91 32.44
CA ASP A 101 38.09 7.43 32.94
C ASP A 101 39.01 7.88 31.79
N LEU A 102 39.12 7.05 30.74
CA LEU A 102 39.89 7.38 29.55
C LEU A 102 39.24 8.49 28.73
N PHE A 103 37.90 8.52 28.66
CA PHE A 103 37.17 9.58 27.99
C PHE A 103 37.41 10.95 28.65
N ASP A 104 37.30 11.03 29.97
CA ASP A 104 37.57 12.26 30.73
C ASP A 104 39.05 12.67 30.65
N LEU A 105 39.97 11.69 30.65
CA LEU A 105 41.40 11.95 30.42
C LEU A 105 41.64 12.61 29.06
N LEU A 106 41.06 12.06 27.99
CA LEU A 106 41.19 12.60 26.63
C LEU A 106 40.58 14.00 26.51
N LEU A 107 39.40 14.23 27.09
CA LEU A 107 38.78 15.56 27.12
C LEU A 107 39.64 16.57 27.90
N GLY A 108 40.20 16.16 29.04
CA GLY A 108 41.11 17.01 29.84
C GLY A 108 42.40 17.39 29.11
N TRP A 109 42.77 16.63 28.07
CA TRP A 109 43.93 16.87 27.19
C TRP A 109 43.57 17.53 25.85
N GLY A 110 42.37 18.10 25.73
CA GLY A 110 41.96 18.85 24.54
C GLY A 110 41.31 18.02 23.45
N GLY A 111 40.83 16.81 23.77
CA GLY A 111 39.97 16.06 22.86
C GLY A 111 38.72 16.86 22.48
N ASP A 112 38.44 16.94 21.18
CA ASP A 112 37.29 17.69 20.68
C ASP A 112 36.00 16.91 20.90
N LEU A 113 35.14 17.38 21.82
CA LEU A 113 33.84 16.78 22.04
C LEU A 113 33.05 16.70 20.73
N LYS A 114 33.19 17.76 19.89
CA LYS A 114 32.94 17.94 18.44
C LYS A 114 33.03 16.72 17.52
N SER A 115 34.03 15.89 17.79
CA SER A 115 34.38 14.79 16.91
C SER A 115 33.61 13.50 17.20
N VAL A 116 32.88 13.44 18.33
CA VAL A 116 32.20 12.22 18.77
C VAL A 116 30.94 11.99 17.96
N ASP A 117 30.80 10.76 17.48
CA ASP A 117 29.65 10.30 16.71
C ASP A 117 28.41 10.13 17.60
N VAL A 118 27.26 10.67 17.17
CA VAL A 118 26.03 10.71 17.98
C VAL A 118 25.53 9.30 18.28
N PHE A 119 25.58 8.39 17.32
CA PHE A 119 25.25 6.97 17.51
C PHE A 119 26.11 6.36 18.62
N THR A 120 27.42 6.64 18.62
CA THR A 120 28.33 6.17 19.66
C THR A 120 27.97 6.70 21.04
N VAL A 121 27.55 7.97 21.16
CA VAL A 121 27.02 8.52 22.42
C VAL A 121 25.77 7.78 22.85
N LEU A 122 24.79 7.64 21.95
CA LEU A 122 23.48 7.04 22.25
C LEU A 122 23.58 5.55 22.61
N ASP A 123 24.54 4.82 22.05
CA ASP A 123 24.81 3.39 22.33
C ASP A 123 25.55 3.15 23.67
N THR A 124 25.81 4.21 24.46
CA THR A 124 26.43 4.07 25.80
C THR A 124 25.47 3.60 26.90
N TYR A 125 24.15 3.71 26.69
CA TYR A 125 23.11 3.45 27.70
C TYR A 125 23.26 4.35 28.96
N SER A 126 23.92 5.51 28.84
CA SER A 126 24.18 6.41 29.96
C SER A 126 23.40 7.71 29.82
N VAL A 127 22.39 7.89 30.69
CA VAL A 127 21.63 9.15 30.78
C VAL A 127 22.55 10.32 31.06
N GLU A 128 23.51 10.17 31.96
CA GLU A 128 24.45 11.23 32.33
C GLU A 128 25.23 11.74 31.12
N LEU A 129 25.64 10.85 30.22
CA LEU A 129 26.32 11.25 28.99
C LEU A 129 25.36 11.96 28.02
N TYR A 130 24.13 11.48 27.88
CA TYR A 130 23.14 12.17 27.04
C TYR A 130 22.94 13.62 27.51
N GLU A 131 22.77 13.83 28.82
CA GLU A 131 22.62 15.17 29.40
C GLU A 131 23.89 16.00 29.22
N ARG A 132 25.08 15.42 29.44
CA ARG A 132 26.36 16.13 29.30
C ARG A 132 26.58 16.61 27.86
N PHE A 133 26.32 15.76 26.87
CA PHE A 133 26.45 16.14 25.47
C PHE A 133 25.41 17.21 25.10
N ARG A 134 24.14 17.02 25.47
CA ARG A 134 23.08 18.02 25.23
C ARG A 134 23.42 19.38 25.86
N ALA A 135 23.91 19.40 27.10
CA ALA A 135 24.32 20.63 27.79
C ALA A 135 25.51 21.33 27.11
N ALA A 136 26.35 20.56 26.40
CA ALA A 136 27.43 21.10 25.56
C ALA A 136 26.93 21.61 24.18
N GLY A 137 25.61 21.61 23.93
CA GLY A 137 25.00 22.09 22.69
C GLY A 137 25.01 21.08 21.54
N TYR A 138 25.20 19.80 21.83
CA TYR A 138 25.11 18.75 20.81
C TYR A 138 23.67 18.47 20.40
N ASP A 139 23.43 18.42 19.09
CA ASP A 139 22.17 17.92 18.54
C ASP A 139 22.20 16.39 18.48
N LEU A 140 21.55 15.74 19.44
CA LEU A 140 21.44 14.27 19.52
C LEU A 140 20.41 13.69 18.53
N THR A 141 19.73 14.53 17.74
CA THR A 141 18.69 14.11 16.78
C THR A 141 19.17 14.13 15.34
N VAL A 142 20.46 14.44 15.12
CA VAL A 142 21.09 14.47 13.79
C VAL A 142 20.90 13.13 13.07
N ARG A 143 20.50 13.21 11.78
CA ARG A 143 20.30 12.05 10.88
C ARG A 143 19.33 10.98 11.42
N HIS A 144 18.43 11.35 12.32
CA HIS A 144 17.47 10.42 12.95
C HIS A 144 18.15 9.22 13.65
N GLU A 145 19.37 9.39 14.16
CA GLU A 145 20.13 8.30 14.79
C GLU A 145 19.46 7.82 16.09
N MET A 146 18.86 8.74 16.84
CA MET A 146 18.08 8.43 18.03
C MET A 146 16.87 7.56 17.69
N ALA A 147 16.11 7.94 16.67
CA ALA A 147 14.98 7.16 16.18
C ALA A 147 15.40 5.77 15.68
N SER A 148 16.54 5.68 14.99
CA SER A 148 17.09 4.40 14.51
C SER A 148 17.43 3.45 15.66
N ILE A 149 18.16 3.92 16.69
CA ILE A 149 18.50 3.13 17.87
C ILE A 149 17.24 2.70 18.64
N LEU A 150 16.31 3.63 18.84
CA LEU A 150 15.05 3.35 19.52
C LEU A 150 14.12 2.44 18.72
N GLY A 151 14.15 2.51 17.38
CA GLY A 151 13.27 1.76 16.48
C GLY A 151 13.73 0.33 16.23
N HIS A 152 15.04 0.06 16.20
CA HIS A 152 15.58 -1.29 15.98
C HIS A 152 15.83 -2.07 17.28
N GLY A 153 15.78 -1.40 18.45
CA GLY A 153 16.07 -2.00 19.75
C GLY A 153 15.01 -1.71 20.81
N THR A 154 14.89 -2.61 21.80
CA THR A 154 14.04 -2.39 23.00
C THR A 154 14.83 -2.44 24.31
N SER A 155 16.15 -2.58 24.21
CA SER A 155 17.07 -2.70 25.34
C SER A 155 17.47 -1.36 25.94
N ASN A 156 17.53 -0.29 25.13
CA ASN A 156 18.01 1.03 25.55
C ASN A 156 16.95 1.82 26.34
N ARG A 157 16.59 1.27 27.51
CA ARG A 157 15.69 1.91 28.49
C ARG A 157 16.21 3.26 28.99
N PRO A 158 17.52 3.46 29.21
CA PRO A 158 18.06 4.78 29.55
C PRO A 158 17.71 5.85 28.53
N LEU A 159 17.85 5.56 27.23
CA LEU A 159 17.49 6.50 26.17
C LEU A 159 15.98 6.78 26.12
N LEU A 160 15.13 5.75 26.27
CA LEU A 160 13.68 5.96 26.39
C LEU A 160 13.31 6.87 27.57
N GLY A 161 13.97 6.69 28.72
CA GLY A 161 13.78 7.54 29.89
C GLY A 161 14.22 8.99 29.65
N PHE A 162 15.33 9.18 28.94
CA PHE A 162 15.83 10.49 28.53
C PHE A 162 14.85 11.20 27.59
N VAL A 163 14.43 10.53 26.53
CA VAL A 163 13.45 11.07 25.56
C VAL A 163 12.14 11.43 26.26
N LYS A 164 11.63 10.56 27.14
CA LYS A 164 10.40 10.81 27.90
C LYS A 164 10.44 12.11 28.71
N ARG A 165 11.61 12.47 29.27
CA ARG A 165 11.78 13.70 30.07
C ARG A 165 11.87 14.96 29.22
N HIS A 166 12.47 14.87 28.03
CA HIS A 166 12.82 16.05 27.23
C HIS A 166 11.88 16.32 26.05
N ARG A 167 11.09 15.33 25.60
CA ARG A 167 10.21 15.46 24.42
C ARG A 167 9.18 16.61 24.51
N SER A 168 8.77 17.01 25.72
CA SER A 168 7.81 18.12 25.89
C SER A 168 8.45 19.49 25.69
N GLU A 169 9.76 19.60 25.86
CA GLU A 169 10.52 20.84 25.71
C GLU A 169 11.22 20.92 24.34
N ASP A 170 11.46 19.76 23.70
CA ASP A 170 12.15 19.65 22.43
C ASP A 170 11.32 18.86 21.40
N ALA A 171 10.76 19.59 20.43
CA ALA A 171 9.95 19.02 19.36
C ALA A 171 10.72 18.04 18.47
N LYS A 172 12.05 18.20 18.32
CA LYS A 172 12.87 17.25 17.56
C LYS A 172 12.93 15.91 18.27
N ILE A 173 13.09 15.91 19.60
CA ILE A 173 13.07 14.68 20.41
C ILE A 173 11.70 13.99 20.34
N GLN A 174 10.60 14.75 20.35
CA GLN A 174 9.27 14.18 20.12
C GLN A 174 9.15 13.55 18.72
N GLN A 175 9.71 14.19 17.69
CA GLN A 175 9.73 13.66 16.34
C GLN A 175 10.54 12.36 16.24
N GLU A 176 11.73 12.29 16.82
CA GLU A 176 12.55 11.06 16.89
C GLU A 176 11.77 9.90 17.53
N LEU A 177 11.02 10.19 18.60
CA LEU A 177 10.19 9.21 19.28
C LEU A 177 9.03 8.71 18.40
N ASN A 178 8.40 9.60 17.62
CA ASN A 178 7.34 9.25 16.69
C ASN A 178 7.87 8.40 15.51
N ILE A 179 9.08 8.71 15.01
CA ILE A 179 9.76 7.90 13.98
C ILE A 179 10.05 6.49 14.53
N ALA A 180 10.61 6.40 15.75
CA ALA A 180 10.88 5.13 16.42
C ALA A 180 9.60 4.29 16.63
N LEU A 181 8.48 4.93 17.00
CA LEU A 181 7.18 4.25 17.06
C LEU A 181 6.81 3.67 15.70
N GLY A 182 6.96 4.44 14.63
CA GLY A 182 6.69 4.00 13.26
C GLY A 182 7.50 2.76 12.85
N TYR A 183 8.77 2.67 13.24
CA TYR A 183 9.60 1.48 13.01
C TYR A 183 9.03 0.25 13.71
N HIS A 184 8.71 0.35 15.00
CA HIS A 184 8.13 -0.78 15.74
C HIS A 184 6.78 -1.22 15.19
N VAL A 185 5.95 -0.27 14.77
CA VAL A 185 4.66 -0.58 14.14
C VAL A 185 4.87 -1.37 12.86
N ARG A 186 5.77 -0.92 11.98
CA ARG A 186 6.08 -1.59 10.71
C ARG A 186 6.49 -3.05 10.93
N GLU A 187 7.42 -3.27 11.86
CA GLU A 187 7.92 -4.61 12.22
C GLU A 187 6.92 -5.47 13.00
N GLY A 188 5.77 -4.91 13.40
CA GLY A 188 4.82 -5.64 14.26
C GLY A 188 5.34 -5.86 15.69
N ASN A 189 6.32 -5.08 16.15
CA ASN A 189 6.93 -5.22 17.47
C ASN A 189 6.06 -4.56 18.56
N GLU A 190 5.09 -5.30 19.08
CA GLU A 190 4.17 -4.82 20.13
C GLU A 190 4.88 -4.30 21.38
N LYS A 191 6.01 -4.92 21.77
CA LYS A 191 6.77 -4.49 22.95
C LYS A 191 7.39 -3.12 22.72
N GLY A 192 7.98 -2.90 21.55
CA GLY A 192 8.54 -1.61 21.16
C GLY A 192 7.48 -0.52 21.08
N VAL A 193 6.33 -0.81 20.46
CA VAL A 193 5.16 0.08 20.44
C VAL A 193 4.78 0.52 21.86
N ASN A 194 4.63 -0.43 22.80
CA ASN A 194 4.26 -0.10 24.18
C ASN A 194 5.29 0.80 24.88
N LEU A 195 6.58 0.56 24.63
CA LEU A 195 7.65 1.37 25.21
C LEU A 195 7.64 2.79 24.65
N CYS A 196 7.43 2.95 23.34
CA CYS A 196 7.30 4.26 22.70
C CYS A 196 6.06 5.02 23.22
N LEU A 197 4.90 4.36 23.31
CA LEU A 197 3.70 4.96 23.89
C LEU A 197 3.89 5.34 25.36
N TRP A 198 4.54 4.49 26.16
CA TRP A 198 4.88 4.81 27.55
C TRP A 198 5.86 6.00 27.66
N ALA A 199 6.77 6.14 26.70
CA ALA A 199 7.67 7.29 26.61
C ALA A 199 6.94 8.56 26.14
N GLY A 200 5.76 8.42 25.55
CA GLY A 200 4.88 9.50 25.10
C GLY A 200 5.01 9.85 23.62
N ALA A 201 5.25 8.83 22.78
CA ALA A 201 5.10 8.95 21.34
C ALA A 201 3.66 9.35 21.01
N ASP A 202 3.48 10.23 20.01
CA ASP A 202 2.16 10.56 19.49
C ASP A 202 1.85 9.68 18.28
N PRO A 203 0.91 8.72 18.38
CA PRO A 203 0.62 7.80 17.28
C PRO A 203 -0.13 8.46 16.11
N HIS A 204 -0.74 9.63 16.34
CA HIS A 204 -1.53 10.36 15.34
C HIS A 204 -0.68 11.31 14.50
N ALA A 205 0.47 11.73 15.01
CA ALA A 205 1.34 12.67 14.30
C ALA A 205 2.07 11.99 13.14
N PRO A 206 2.13 12.62 11.94
CA PRO A 206 2.93 12.11 10.85
C PRO A 206 4.42 12.16 11.21
N ALA A 207 5.16 11.13 10.80
CA ALA A 207 6.58 11.03 11.07
C ALA A 207 7.34 10.68 9.79
N PRO A 208 8.51 11.32 9.56
CA PRO A 208 9.43 10.93 8.50
C PRO A 208 9.66 9.43 8.50
N SER A 209 9.61 8.86 7.31
CA SER A 209 9.97 7.47 7.09
C SER A 209 11.29 7.50 6.34
N PRO A 210 12.44 7.28 7.01
CA PRO A 210 13.76 7.41 6.39
C PRO A 210 13.93 6.58 5.10
N GLU A 211 13.14 5.53 4.93
CA GLU A 211 13.08 4.66 3.75
C GLU A 211 12.38 5.28 2.53
N LEU A 212 11.56 6.32 2.74
CA LEU A 212 10.83 7.05 1.68
C LEU A 212 11.49 8.38 1.32
N VAL A 213 12.55 8.79 2.03
CA VAL A 213 13.26 10.07 1.79
C VAL A 213 13.87 10.11 0.38
N SER A 214 14.27 8.95 -0.17
CA SER A 214 14.78 8.86 -1.55
C SER A 214 13.70 9.03 -2.63
N ILE A 215 12.41 9.03 -2.29
CA ILE A 215 11.30 9.22 -3.24
C ILE A 215 10.88 10.70 -3.28
N SER A 216 11.09 11.44 -2.18
CA SER A 216 10.71 12.85 -2.06
C SER A 216 11.72 13.85 -2.64
N GLU A 217 12.97 13.45 -2.88
CA GLU A 217 14.00 14.34 -3.45
C GLU A 217 13.83 14.57 -4.96
N ASP A 218 13.09 13.71 -5.67
CA ASP A 218 12.80 13.81 -7.11
C ASP A 218 11.51 14.60 -7.43
N SER A 219 10.85 15.18 -6.43
CA SER A 219 9.59 15.94 -6.60
C SER A 219 9.90 17.41 -6.86
N ASP A 220 9.55 17.91 -8.05
CA ASP A 220 9.78 19.29 -8.51
C ASP A 220 9.01 20.29 -7.62
N PRO A 221 9.68 21.27 -6.97
CA PRO A 221 9.04 22.18 -6.02
C PRO A 221 8.06 23.21 -6.64
N GLU A 222 7.83 23.20 -7.96
CA GLU A 222 6.82 24.03 -8.62
C GLU A 222 5.39 23.52 -8.47
N ASP A 223 5.20 22.23 -8.16
CA ASP A 223 3.89 21.71 -7.77
C ASP A 223 3.69 22.01 -6.28
N GLY A 224 2.73 22.90 -5.96
CA GLY A 224 2.39 23.32 -4.60
C GLY A 224 1.83 22.22 -3.67
N ASP A 225 2.23 20.97 -3.87
CA ASP A 225 1.96 19.85 -2.99
C ASP A 225 2.79 20.01 -1.70
N GLU A 226 2.10 20.01 -0.56
CA GLU A 226 2.72 19.90 0.75
C GLU A 226 3.70 18.72 0.73
N ARG A 227 5.01 18.99 0.86
CA ARG A 227 6.05 17.96 0.88
C ARG A 227 5.63 16.84 1.83
N PHE A 228 5.40 15.65 1.28
CA PHE A 228 4.94 14.49 2.03
C PHE A 228 5.90 14.21 3.20
N ILE A 229 5.46 14.55 4.41
CA ILE A 229 6.26 14.44 5.64
C ILE A 229 6.46 12.97 6.02
N GLY A 230 5.49 12.11 5.70
CA GLY A 230 5.46 10.69 6.06
C GLY A 230 4.14 10.29 6.71
N TRP A 231 3.97 8.99 6.97
CA TRP A 231 2.75 8.44 7.59
C TRP A 231 2.79 8.48 9.13
N SER A 232 1.61 8.61 9.74
CA SER A 232 1.43 8.41 11.17
C SER A 232 1.63 6.93 11.55
N ALA A 233 1.80 6.66 12.85
CA ALA A 233 1.90 5.29 13.33
C ALA A 233 0.60 4.50 13.09
N ILE A 234 -0.55 5.18 13.15
CA ILE A 234 -1.87 4.59 12.89
C ILE A 234 -2.02 4.18 11.43
N GLU A 235 -1.62 5.06 10.51
CA GLU A 235 -1.61 4.76 9.07
C GLU A 235 -0.67 3.58 8.74
N LYS A 236 0.52 3.56 9.36
CA LYS A 236 1.46 2.44 9.22
C LYS A 236 0.87 1.12 9.73
N ALA A 237 0.16 1.13 10.86
CA ALA A 237 -0.47 -0.06 11.40
C ALA A 237 -1.57 -0.59 10.47
N ALA A 238 -2.38 0.31 9.90
CA ALA A 238 -3.42 -0.04 8.93
C ALA A 238 -2.82 -0.61 7.62
N SER A 239 -1.73 -0.01 7.13
CA SER A 239 -1.08 -0.41 5.88
C SER A 239 -0.33 -1.74 5.95
N HIS A 240 0.20 -2.08 7.12
CA HIS A 240 0.90 -3.35 7.37
C HIS A 240 -0.05 -4.45 7.89
N GLY A 241 -1.28 -4.10 8.28
CA GLY A 241 -2.30 -5.07 8.72
C GLY A 241 -2.18 -5.51 10.17
N HIS A 242 -1.51 -4.73 11.00
CA HIS A 242 -1.28 -5.05 12.42
C HIS A 242 -2.47 -4.62 13.27
N LEU A 243 -3.55 -5.42 13.27
CA LEU A 243 -4.80 -5.08 13.97
C LEU A 243 -4.64 -4.87 15.47
N SER A 244 -3.85 -5.70 16.16
CA SER A 244 -3.64 -5.59 17.61
C SER A 244 -2.96 -4.27 17.98
N ILE A 245 -1.95 -3.89 17.19
CA ILE A 245 -1.24 -2.61 17.31
C ILE A 245 -2.20 -1.47 17.00
N LEU A 246 -2.94 -1.50 15.88
CA LEU A 246 -3.88 -0.45 15.52
C LEU A 246 -4.90 -0.19 16.64
N LYS A 247 -5.50 -1.24 17.21
CA LYS A 247 -6.41 -1.12 18.36
C LYS A 247 -5.77 -0.43 19.56
N ARG A 248 -4.48 -0.69 19.78
CA ARG A 248 -3.73 -0.10 20.89
C ARG A 248 -3.33 1.35 20.63
N LEU A 249 -3.01 1.70 19.38
CA LEU A 249 -2.70 3.08 18.99
C LEU A 249 -3.93 3.98 19.12
N GLY A 250 -5.13 3.42 18.93
CA GLY A 250 -6.39 4.10 19.18
C GLY A 250 -6.71 5.16 18.13
N PRO A 251 -7.16 4.78 16.91
CA PRO A 251 -7.55 5.74 15.88
C PRO A 251 -8.69 6.63 16.37
N ASP A 252 -8.58 7.92 16.09
CA ASP A 252 -9.51 8.95 16.53
C ASP A 252 -10.08 9.70 15.33
N PRO A 253 -11.39 9.61 15.06
CA PRO A 253 -12.09 10.36 14.00
C PRO A 253 -11.84 11.87 13.98
N ALA A 254 -11.47 12.47 15.11
CA ALA A 254 -11.19 13.90 15.20
C ALA A 254 -9.75 14.27 14.83
N ARG A 255 -8.82 13.30 14.83
CA ARG A 255 -7.37 13.52 14.63
C ARG A 255 -6.81 12.80 13.41
N ASP A 256 -7.43 11.71 12.99
CA ASP A 256 -6.94 10.84 11.92
C ASP A 256 -7.85 10.89 10.68
N ASP A 257 -7.25 10.84 9.49
CA ASP A 257 -8.00 10.70 8.24
C ASP A 257 -8.41 9.24 8.02
N PHE A 258 -9.64 8.90 8.41
CA PHE A 258 -10.18 7.55 8.23
C PHE A 258 -10.24 7.11 6.76
N ASP A 259 -10.46 8.02 5.80
CA ASP A 259 -10.47 7.64 4.39
C ASP A 259 -9.07 7.24 3.92
N SER A 260 -8.02 7.91 4.43
CA SER A 260 -6.62 7.44 4.27
C SER A 260 -6.42 6.07 4.90
N LEU A 261 -6.91 5.82 6.12
CA LEU A 261 -6.80 4.51 6.76
C LEU A 261 -7.47 3.40 5.95
N TYR A 262 -8.66 3.65 5.40
CA TYR A 262 -9.33 2.72 4.50
C TYR A 262 -8.57 2.52 3.18
N GLN A 263 -8.03 3.59 2.60
CA GLN A 263 -7.23 3.55 1.38
C GLN A 263 -6.03 2.61 1.53
N TRP A 264 -5.40 2.62 2.70
CA TRP A 264 -4.22 1.83 2.99
C TRP A 264 -4.51 0.51 3.70
N ALA A 265 -5.73 0.25 4.18
CA ALA A 265 -6.11 -0.93 4.97
C ALA A 265 -5.70 -2.27 4.32
N ARG A 266 -4.82 -3.02 5.00
CA ARG A 266 -4.25 -4.28 4.48
C ARG A 266 -5.24 -5.44 4.41
N SER A 267 -6.14 -5.54 5.37
CA SER A 267 -7.01 -6.70 5.57
C SER A 267 -8.46 -6.32 5.86
N GLU A 268 -9.36 -7.28 5.66
CA GLU A 268 -10.78 -7.20 6.05
C GLU A 268 -10.97 -6.87 7.53
N SER A 269 -10.07 -7.35 8.40
CA SER A 269 -10.14 -7.13 9.85
C SER A 269 -9.80 -5.69 10.24
N ILE A 270 -8.88 -5.03 9.53
CA ILE A 270 -8.63 -3.59 9.69
C ILE A 270 -9.87 -2.80 9.26
N VAL A 271 -10.41 -3.09 8.07
CA VAL A 271 -11.60 -2.40 7.53
C VAL A 271 -12.79 -2.53 8.50
N ALA A 272 -13.07 -3.74 8.99
CA ALA A 272 -14.14 -3.98 9.95
C ALA A 272 -13.95 -3.20 11.25
N PHE A 273 -12.71 -3.13 11.77
CA PHE A 273 -12.41 -2.36 12.97
C PHE A 273 -12.61 -0.85 12.76
N LEU A 274 -12.11 -0.30 11.65
CA LEU A 274 -12.33 1.11 11.30
C LEU A 274 -13.83 1.43 11.17
N ALA A 275 -14.61 0.53 10.56
CA ALA A 275 -16.04 0.71 10.34
C ALA A 275 -16.87 0.75 11.62
N MET A 276 -16.38 0.15 12.71
CA MET A 276 -17.00 0.28 14.03
C MET A 276 -16.85 1.69 14.62
N MET A 277 -15.86 2.46 14.18
CA MET A 277 -15.57 3.81 14.69
C MET A 277 -16.14 4.89 13.77
N GLN A 278 -15.87 4.79 12.47
CA GLN A 278 -16.39 5.72 11.46
C GLN A 278 -16.45 5.03 10.09
N PRO A 279 -17.61 5.04 9.40
CA PRO A 279 -17.70 4.50 8.05
C PRO A 279 -16.94 5.38 7.03
N PRO A 280 -16.50 4.79 5.90
CA PRO A 280 -15.80 5.54 4.85
C PRO A 280 -16.68 6.65 4.27
N ARG A 281 -16.09 7.81 3.96
CA ARG A 281 -16.82 8.93 3.34
C ARG A 281 -16.57 8.98 1.83
N ASP A 282 -15.31 8.92 1.40
CA ASP A 282 -14.95 8.91 -0.02
C ASP A 282 -14.59 7.49 -0.52
N LEU A 283 -15.63 6.74 -0.89
CA LEU A 283 -15.46 5.41 -1.48
C LEU A 283 -14.66 5.44 -2.79
N THR A 284 -14.77 6.50 -3.60
CA THR A 284 -14.07 6.58 -4.89
C THR A 284 -12.57 6.63 -4.69
N ARG A 285 -12.09 7.48 -3.78
CA ARG A 285 -10.67 7.59 -3.42
C ARG A 285 -10.13 6.26 -2.86
N ILE A 286 -10.85 5.66 -1.93
CA ILE A 286 -10.48 4.39 -1.29
C ILE A 286 -10.37 3.28 -2.34
N LEU A 287 -11.44 3.07 -3.12
CA LEU A 287 -11.53 2.01 -4.12
C LEU A 287 -10.52 2.17 -5.26
N SER A 288 -10.25 3.41 -5.70
CA SER A 288 -9.22 3.70 -6.70
C SER A 288 -7.87 3.08 -6.33
N SER A 289 -7.48 3.23 -5.06
CA SER A 289 -6.22 2.68 -4.57
C SER A 289 -6.24 1.17 -4.48
N HIS A 290 -7.30 0.58 -3.89
CA HIS A 290 -7.42 -0.88 -3.81
C HIS A 290 -7.41 -1.55 -5.18
N PHE A 291 -8.14 -1.01 -6.15
CA PHE A 291 -8.16 -1.56 -7.51
C PHE A 291 -6.82 -1.39 -8.23
N TRP A 292 -6.11 -0.27 -8.01
CA TRP A 292 -4.79 -0.05 -8.62
C TRP A 292 -3.78 -1.11 -8.19
N TRP A 293 -3.73 -1.41 -6.89
CA TRP A 293 -2.85 -2.42 -6.28
C TRP A 293 -3.33 -3.88 -6.49
N LEU A 294 -4.58 -4.12 -6.89
CA LEU A 294 -5.11 -5.47 -7.16
C LEU A 294 -4.69 -6.04 -8.51
N GLY A 295 -4.28 -5.19 -9.47
CA GLY A 295 -3.95 -5.65 -10.82
C GLY A 295 -2.70 -6.55 -10.86
N ASP A 296 -2.66 -7.51 -11.79
CA ASP A 296 -1.50 -8.39 -12.05
C ASP A 296 -0.24 -7.65 -12.53
N ARG A 297 -0.26 -6.31 -12.53
CA ARG A 297 0.86 -5.44 -12.85
C ARG A 297 2.04 -5.59 -11.89
N PHE A 298 1.81 -6.17 -10.71
CA PHE A 298 2.85 -6.37 -9.69
C PHE A 298 2.85 -7.82 -9.17
N PRO A 299 3.31 -8.79 -9.98
CA PRO A 299 3.37 -10.20 -9.60
C PRO A 299 4.16 -10.37 -8.29
N GLY A 300 3.63 -11.16 -7.35
CA GLY A 300 4.31 -11.47 -6.09
C GLY A 300 4.16 -10.42 -4.99
N THR A 301 3.50 -9.28 -5.24
CA THR A 301 3.22 -8.32 -4.17
C THR A 301 2.15 -8.86 -3.21
N GLY A 302 1.09 -9.53 -3.70
CA GLY A 302 0.02 -10.05 -2.83
C GLY A 302 -0.57 -8.97 -1.90
N TYR A 303 -0.38 -7.68 -2.24
CA TYR A 303 -0.54 -6.58 -1.29
C TYR A 303 -2.04 -6.27 -1.00
N ARG A 304 -2.95 -6.70 -1.88
CA ARG A 304 -4.41 -6.49 -1.75
C ARG A 304 -5.18 -7.72 -2.19
N SER A 305 -6.28 -8.01 -1.50
CA SER A 305 -7.22 -9.07 -1.85
C SER A 305 -8.59 -8.51 -2.19
N THR A 306 -9.39 -9.25 -2.97
CA THR A 306 -10.80 -8.91 -3.19
C THR A 306 -11.60 -8.88 -1.88
N ARG A 307 -11.20 -9.63 -0.85
CA ARG A 307 -11.87 -9.64 0.45
C ARG A 307 -11.82 -8.29 1.16
N THR A 308 -10.70 -7.57 1.05
CA THR A 308 -10.58 -6.20 1.61
C THR A 308 -11.56 -5.26 0.92
N ILE A 309 -11.71 -5.36 -0.40
CA ILE A 309 -12.67 -4.57 -1.18
C ILE A 309 -14.11 -4.94 -0.81
N GLU A 310 -14.41 -6.23 -0.65
CA GLU A 310 -15.71 -6.71 -0.18
C GLU A 310 -16.04 -6.19 1.22
N ALA A 311 -15.06 -6.12 2.12
CA ALA A 311 -15.23 -5.54 3.45
C ALA A 311 -15.54 -4.03 3.38
N VAL A 312 -14.89 -3.29 2.47
CA VAL A 312 -15.19 -1.86 2.25
C VAL A 312 -16.64 -1.69 1.77
N PHE A 313 -17.08 -2.48 0.79
CA PHE A 313 -18.49 -2.50 0.38
C PHE A 313 -19.44 -3.00 1.49
N GLY A 314 -18.93 -3.77 2.44
CA GLY A 314 -19.67 -4.24 3.61
C GLY A 314 -19.90 -3.18 4.68
N CYS A 315 -19.28 -2.00 4.57
CA CYS A 315 -19.43 -0.91 5.55
C CYS A 315 -20.79 -0.20 5.50
N GLY A 316 -21.67 -0.57 4.55
CA GLY A 316 -23.04 -0.03 4.44
C GLY A 316 -23.13 1.36 3.78
N VAL A 317 -22.03 1.85 3.19
CA VAL A 317 -22.00 3.09 2.42
C VAL A 317 -22.24 2.79 0.95
N ARG A 318 -23.22 3.47 0.35
CA ARG A 318 -23.54 3.34 -1.07
C ARG A 318 -22.60 4.19 -1.91
N TRP A 319 -22.06 3.61 -2.98
CA TRP A 319 -21.16 4.29 -3.90
C TRP A 319 -21.95 5.04 -4.98
N GLU A 320 -21.82 6.37 -5.03
CA GLU A 320 -22.64 7.25 -5.86
C GLU A 320 -21.81 8.24 -6.71
N GLU A 321 -20.65 7.81 -7.21
CA GLU A 321 -19.80 8.64 -8.07
C GLU A 321 -20.27 8.63 -9.53
N THR A 322 -20.38 9.80 -10.15
CA THR A 322 -20.80 9.93 -11.56
C THR A 322 -19.78 10.66 -12.43
N ASP A 323 -18.72 11.21 -11.84
CA ASP A 323 -17.66 11.88 -12.59
C ASP A 323 -16.86 10.88 -13.46
N PRO A 324 -16.92 11.01 -14.80
CA PRO A 324 -16.19 10.14 -15.71
C PRO A 324 -14.66 10.16 -15.48
N GLY A 325 -14.10 11.28 -15.04
CA GLY A 325 -12.67 11.48 -14.80
C GLY A 325 -12.19 10.66 -13.61
N LYS A 326 -12.88 10.76 -12.47
CA LYS A 326 -12.56 9.97 -11.26
C LYS A 326 -12.73 8.47 -11.50
N LEU A 327 -13.76 8.08 -12.23
CA LEU A 327 -14.01 6.66 -12.58
C LEU A 327 -13.05 6.13 -13.65
N ALA A 328 -12.41 6.98 -14.45
CA ALA A 328 -11.49 6.53 -15.50
C ALA A 328 -10.25 5.81 -14.96
N GLY A 329 -9.73 6.22 -13.80
CA GLY A 329 -8.63 5.53 -13.12
C GLY A 329 -9.03 4.12 -12.69
N ILE A 330 -10.16 4.02 -11.99
CA ILE A 330 -10.71 2.74 -11.52
C ILE A 330 -11.00 1.81 -12.70
N ARG A 331 -11.64 2.31 -13.75
CA ARG A 331 -11.96 1.52 -14.95
C ARG A 331 -10.73 0.93 -15.61
N ARG A 332 -9.63 1.70 -15.70
CA ARG A 332 -8.34 1.20 -16.22
C ARG A 332 -7.78 0.10 -15.33
N SER A 333 -7.85 0.26 -14.01
CA SER A 333 -7.43 -0.78 -13.07
C SER A 333 -8.26 -2.06 -13.22
N LEU A 334 -9.58 -1.96 -13.29
CA LEU A 334 -10.48 -3.10 -13.52
C LEU A 334 -10.23 -3.81 -14.86
N LEU A 335 -9.80 -3.10 -15.90
CA LEU A 335 -9.40 -3.73 -17.16
C LEU A 335 -8.11 -4.56 -17.05
N SER A 336 -7.32 -4.37 -15.99
CA SER A 336 -6.04 -5.06 -15.78
C SER A 336 -6.06 -6.15 -14.71
N VAL A 337 -7.11 -6.23 -13.88
CA VAL A 337 -7.23 -7.31 -12.86
C VAL A 337 -7.56 -8.65 -13.53
N GLY A 338 -7.21 -9.77 -12.91
CA GLY A 338 -7.59 -11.12 -13.37
C GLY A 338 -9.11 -11.34 -13.46
N ASP A 339 -9.52 -12.33 -14.24
CA ASP A 339 -10.93 -12.56 -14.59
C ASP A 339 -11.82 -12.91 -13.39
N ASP A 340 -11.32 -13.70 -12.45
CA ASP A 340 -12.08 -14.09 -11.27
C ASP A 340 -12.28 -12.92 -10.29
N HIS A 341 -11.26 -12.06 -10.15
CA HIS A 341 -11.39 -10.81 -9.42
C HIS A 341 -12.42 -9.90 -10.08
N LEU A 342 -12.36 -9.74 -11.41
CA LEU A 342 -13.31 -8.91 -12.15
C LEU A 342 -14.75 -9.40 -11.98
N LYS A 343 -15.00 -10.71 -12.13
CA LYS A 343 -16.34 -11.31 -11.91
C LYS A 343 -16.87 -11.00 -10.51
N THR A 344 -16.04 -11.20 -9.49
CA THR A 344 -16.40 -10.98 -8.09
C THR A 344 -16.76 -9.51 -7.85
N ILE A 345 -15.92 -8.59 -8.32
CA ILE A 345 -16.12 -7.15 -8.17
C ILE A 345 -17.39 -6.70 -8.89
N VAL A 346 -17.56 -7.06 -10.17
CA VAL A 346 -18.72 -6.66 -10.99
C VAL A 346 -20.02 -7.20 -10.42
N ALA A 347 -20.05 -8.46 -9.96
CA ALA A 347 -21.23 -9.03 -9.30
C ALA A 347 -21.59 -8.29 -8.01
N ARG A 348 -20.61 -7.74 -7.30
CA ARG A 348 -20.83 -6.96 -6.08
C ARG A 348 -21.33 -5.55 -6.38
N VAL A 349 -20.65 -4.81 -7.27
CA VAL A 349 -21.05 -3.45 -7.65
C VAL A 349 -22.33 -3.41 -8.49
N GLY A 350 -22.80 -4.54 -9.04
CA GLY A 350 -24.09 -4.62 -9.71
C GLY A 350 -25.31 -4.55 -8.77
N ARG A 351 -25.09 -4.58 -7.45
CA ARG A 351 -26.15 -4.50 -6.44
C ARG A 351 -26.52 -3.03 -6.18
N PRO A 352 -27.78 -2.61 -6.40
CA PRO A 352 -28.20 -1.20 -6.24
C PRO A 352 -27.98 -0.63 -4.83
N GLU A 353 -27.94 -1.50 -3.82
CA GLU A 353 -27.71 -1.13 -2.42
C GLU A 353 -26.25 -0.73 -2.17
N ILE A 354 -25.32 -1.22 -3.00
CA ILE A 354 -23.88 -1.01 -2.86
C ILE A 354 -23.39 0.09 -3.80
N CYS A 355 -23.91 0.14 -5.02
CA CYS A 355 -23.50 1.08 -6.05
C CYS A 355 -24.73 1.63 -6.77
N ALA A 356 -24.77 2.94 -6.98
CA ALA A 356 -25.85 3.56 -7.74
C ALA A 356 -25.87 3.02 -9.19
N PRO A 357 -27.06 2.78 -9.78
CA PRO A 357 -27.17 2.32 -11.17
C PRO A 357 -26.43 3.22 -12.17
N GLU A 358 -26.40 4.53 -11.92
CA GLU A 358 -25.71 5.54 -12.71
C GLU A 358 -24.19 5.37 -12.63
N THR A 359 -23.65 5.20 -11.42
CA THR A 359 -22.23 4.89 -11.17
C THR A 359 -21.82 3.57 -11.83
N TYR A 360 -22.65 2.53 -11.68
CA TYR A 360 -22.41 1.23 -12.31
C TYR A 360 -22.39 1.34 -13.84
N HIS A 361 -23.35 2.06 -14.41
CA HIS A 361 -23.39 2.30 -15.85
C HIS A 361 -22.16 3.05 -16.34
N GLU A 362 -21.82 4.18 -15.70
CA GLU A 362 -20.67 5.00 -16.06
C GLU A 362 -19.36 4.22 -15.92
N LEU A 363 -19.21 3.42 -14.88
CA LEU A 363 -18.03 2.58 -14.68
C LEU A 363 -17.82 1.60 -15.83
N LEU A 364 -18.90 0.99 -16.34
CA LEU A 364 -18.84 -0.10 -17.30
C LEU A 364 -19.11 0.30 -18.75
N ARG A 365 -19.54 1.54 -19.05
CA ARG A 365 -20.03 1.93 -20.39
C ARG A 365 -19.03 1.78 -21.54
N THR A 366 -17.72 1.74 -21.25
CA THR A 366 -16.72 1.82 -22.32
C THR A 366 -16.71 0.55 -23.20
N PRO A 367 -16.46 0.67 -24.52
CA PRO A 367 -16.52 -0.47 -25.43
C PRO A 367 -15.61 -1.63 -25.03
N ARG A 368 -14.37 -1.33 -24.59
CA ARG A 368 -13.40 -2.32 -24.11
C ARG A 368 -13.88 -3.07 -22.86
N MET A 369 -14.48 -2.36 -21.90
CA MET A 369 -15.04 -3.00 -20.71
C MET A 369 -16.21 -3.91 -21.08
N GLN A 370 -17.13 -3.41 -21.92
CA GLN A 370 -18.27 -4.20 -22.40
C GLN A 370 -17.85 -5.43 -23.22
N GLU A 371 -16.77 -5.35 -24.00
CA GLU A 371 -16.20 -6.49 -24.70
C GLU A 371 -15.65 -7.54 -23.73
N ARG A 372 -14.89 -7.10 -22.72
CA ARG A 372 -14.36 -7.99 -21.68
C ARG A 372 -15.47 -8.67 -20.87
N LEU A 373 -16.48 -7.93 -20.45
CA LEU A 373 -17.63 -8.49 -19.71
C LEU A 373 -18.44 -9.49 -20.56
N ARG A 374 -18.54 -9.28 -21.88
CA ARG A 374 -19.16 -10.23 -22.81
C ARG A 374 -18.33 -11.51 -22.95
N ALA A 375 -17.01 -11.39 -23.05
CA ALA A 375 -16.12 -12.55 -23.10
C ALA A 375 -16.24 -13.41 -21.82
N LEU A 376 -16.49 -12.79 -20.67
CA LEU A 376 -16.73 -13.47 -19.39
C LEU A 376 -18.18 -13.92 -19.16
N GLY A 377 -19.08 -13.67 -20.11
CA GLY A 377 -20.50 -14.05 -20.00
C GLY A 377 -21.32 -13.23 -18.98
N LEU A 378 -20.78 -12.12 -18.47
CA LEU A 378 -21.43 -11.26 -17.48
C LEU A 378 -22.46 -10.31 -18.12
N VAL A 379 -22.27 -9.98 -19.40
CA VAL A 379 -23.20 -9.16 -20.18
C VAL A 379 -23.59 -9.92 -21.45
N LYS A 380 -24.90 -10.02 -21.71
CA LYS A 380 -25.41 -10.62 -22.95
C LYS A 380 -25.13 -9.67 -24.12
N LYS A 381 -24.71 -10.23 -25.26
CA LYS A 381 -24.56 -9.44 -26.48
C LYS A 381 -25.91 -8.78 -26.80
N PRO A 382 -25.97 -7.44 -26.99
CA PRO A 382 -27.21 -6.80 -27.40
C PRO A 382 -27.62 -7.39 -28.75
N ILE A 383 -28.80 -7.99 -28.80
CA ILE A 383 -29.36 -8.54 -30.02
C ILE A 383 -29.65 -7.34 -30.93
N THR A 384 -29.02 -7.29 -32.10
CA THR A 384 -29.27 -6.21 -33.06
C THR A 384 -30.73 -6.24 -33.51
N GLU A 385 -31.30 -5.10 -33.90
CA GLU A 385 -32.68 -5.06 -34.41
C GLU A 385 -32.89 -6.02 -35.60
N ARG A 386 -31.85 -6.22 -36.43
CA ARG A 386 -31.83 -7.22 -37.51
C ARG A 386 -31.88 -8.65 -36.98
N GLU A 387 -31.12 -9.00 -35.95
CA GLU A 387 -31.16 -10.33 -35.33
C GLU A 387 -32.49 -10.58 -34.61
N LYS A 388 -33.06 -9.56 -33.95
CA LYS A 388 -34.38 -9.64 -33.32
C LYS A 388 -35.46 -9.95 -34.35
N GLN A 389 -35.44 -9.25 -35.49
CA GLN A 389 -36.33 -9.52 -36.61
C GLN A 389 -36.09 -10.90 -37.23
N ARG A 390 -34.84 -11.38 -37.29
CA ARG A 390 -34.52 -12.73 -37.75
C ARG A 390 -35.13 -13.80 -36.84
N LEU A 391 -34.89 -13.70 -35.53
CA LEU A 391 -35.42 -14.63 -34.53
C LEU A 391 -36.95 -14.62 -34.48
N GLU A 392 -37.58 -13.44 -34.65
CA GLU A 392 -39.04 -13.33 -34.70
C GLU A 392 -39.62 -14.00 -35.96
N ARG A 393 -38.93 -13.88 -37.11
CA ARG A 393 -39.30 -14.59 -38.34
C ARG A 393 -39.14 -16.10 -38.21
N GLU A 394 -38.04 -16.56 -37.62
CA GLU A 394 -37.78 -17.98 -37.35
C GLU A 394 -38.85 -18.57 -36.43
N ARG A 395 -39.11 -17.93 -35.29
CA ARG A 395 -40.18 -18.34 -34.36
C ARG A 395 -41.56 -18.37 -35.02
N ARG A 396 -41.86 -17.40 -35.89
CA ARG A 396 -43.12 -17.37 -36.64
C ARG A 396 -43.20 -18.51 -37.67
N ALA A 397 -42.09 -18.85 -38.31
CA ALA A 397 -42.01 -19.99 -39.23
C ALA A 397 -42.26 -21.32 -38.50
N GLU A 398 -41.60 -21.53 -37.35
CA GLU A 398 -41.81 -22.70 -36.49
C GLU A 398 -43.27 -22.80 -36.00
N GLU A 399 -43.88 -21.68 -35.63
CA GLU A 399 -45.28 -21.64 -35.21
C GLU A 399 -46.22 -22.02 -36.37
N ILE A 400 -45.95 -21.53 -37.59
CA ILE A 400 -46.69 -21.89 -38.80
C ILE A 400 -46.53 -23.39 -39.08
N GLU A 401 -45.31 -23.92 -39.08
CA GLU A 401 -45.03 -25.34 -39.34
C GLU A 401 -45.74 -26.24 -38.33
N ARG A 402 -45.62 -25.93 -37.03
CA ARG A 402 -46.32 -26.65 -35.96
C ARG A 402 -47.85 -26.64 -36.16
N LEU A 403 -48.42 -25.53 -36.61
CA LEU A 403 -49.85 -25.43 -36.88
C LEU A 403 -50.26 -26.15 -38.15
N MET A 404 -49.45 -26.12 -39.21
CA MET A 404 -49.72 -26.86 -40.46
C MET A 404 -49.61 -28.38 -40.27
N CYS A 405 -48.80 -28.86 -39.33
CA CYS A 405 -48.78 -30.27 -38.93
C CYS A 405 -50.08 -30.68 -38.20
N ARG A 406 -50.71 -29.75 -37.48
CA ARG A 406 -51.91 -30.00 -36.66
C ARG A 406 -53.23 -29.75 -37.40
N TYR A 407 -53.23 -28.87 -38.39
CA TYR A 407 -54.42 -28.43 -39.10
C TYR A 407 -54.17 -28.45 -40.61
N ASP A 408 -55.06 -29.11 -41.35
CA ASP A 408 -55.15 -28.90 -42.79
C ASP A 408 -55.71 -27.49 -43.04
N ARG A 409 -54.87 -26.65 -43.66
CA ARG A 409 -55.19 -25.24 -43.92
C ARG A 409 -56.37 -25.05 -44.88
N ALA A 410 -56.53 -25.93 -45.87
CA ALA A 410 -57.63 -25.83 -46.83
C ALA A 410 -58.95 -26.27 -46.19
N ALA A 411 -58.93 -27.40 -45.48
CA ALA A 411 -60.09 -27.88 -44.73
C ALA A 411 -60.54 -26.88 -43.66
N LEU A 412 -59.59 -26.32 -42.90
CA LEU A 412 -59.88 -25.29 -41.89
C LEU A 412 -60.48 -24.02 -42.52
N TYR A 413 -60.03 -23.64 -43.72
CA TYR A 413 -60.61 -22.54 -44.47
C TYR A 413 -62.06 -22.81 -44.87
N ASP A 414 -62.38 -24.00 -45.38
CA ASP A 414 -63.75 -24.40 -45.73
C ASP A 414 -64.67 -24.47 -44.52
N GLN A 415 -64.18 -24.96 -43.40
CA GLN A 415 -64.98 -25.07 -42.18
C GLN A 415 -65.35 -23.70 -41.59
N VAL A 416 -64.40 -22.76 -41.56
CA VAL A 416 -64.63 -21.40 -41.03
C VAL A 416 -65.54 -20.56 -41.95
N TRP A 417 -65.67 -20.94 -43.22
CA TRP A 417 -66.57 -20.31 -44.18
C TRP A 417 -67.90 -21.05 -44.39
N SER A 418 -68.03 -22.26 -43.84
CA SER A 418 -69.29 -23.03 -43.84
C SER A 418 -70.05 -22.93 -42.51
N HIS A 419 -69.36 -22.63 -41.40
CA HIS A 419 -69.95 -22.51 -40.08
C HIS A 419 -69.47 -21.25 -39.34
N PRO A 420 -70.26 -20.68 -38.41
CA PRO A 420 -69.78 -19.69 -37.46
C PRO A 420 -68.50 -20.15 -36.74
N VAL A 421 -67.53 -19.24 -36.55
CA VAL A 421 -66.21 -19.54 -35.96
C VAL A 421 -66.31 -20.28 -34.62
N GLN A 422 -67.34 -20.01 -33.81
CA GLN A 422 -67.57 -20.69 -32.54
C GLN A 422 -67.95 -22.17 -32.70
N GLU A 423 -68.71 -22.50 -33.74
CA GLU A 423 -69.09 -23.89 -34.06
C GLU A 423 -67.92 -24.63 -34.70
N ALA A 424 -67.21 -23.99 -35.64
CA ALA A 424 -65.97 -24.52 -36.21
C ALA A 424 -64.93 -24.83 -35.12
N ALA A 425 -64.83 -23.98 -34.09
CA ALA A 425 -63.88 -24.18 -32.99
C ALA A 425 -64.22 -25.41 -32.13
N LYS A 426 -65.52 -25.70 -31.93
CA LYS A 426 -65.97 -26.90 -31.20
C LYS A 426 -65.54 -28.19 -31.90
N MET A 427 -65.56 -28.23 -33.23
CA MET A 427 -65.13 -29.40 -34.03
C MET A 427 -63.65 -29.76 -33.80
N TYR A 428 -62.83 -28.75 -33.48
CA TYR A 428 -61.41 -28.93 -33.17
C TYR A 428 -61.11 -28.98 -31.65
N GLY A 429 -62.14 -29.00 -30.79
CA GLY A 429 -61.97 -29.03 -29.33
C GLY A 429 -61.24 -27.81 -28.76
N ILE A 430 -61.33 -26.64 -29.42
CA ILE A 430 -60.66 -25.40 -29.00
C ILE A 430 -61.65 -24.24 -28.89
N SER A 431 -61.25 -23.16 -28.21
CA SER A 431 -62.06 -21.95 -28.12
C SER A 431 -62.06 -21.15 -29.44
N GLY A 432 -63.13 -20.40 -29.72
CA GLY A 432 -63.21 -19.53 -30.90
C GLY A 432 -62.08 -18.48 -30.96
N VAL A 433 -61.60 -18.01 -29.81
CA VAL A 433 -60.43 -17.11 -29.72
C VAL A 433 -59.14 -17.80 -30.16
N ARG A 434 -58.95 -19.06 -29.75
CA ARG A 434 -57.80 -19.88 -30.17
C ARG A 434 -57.87 -20.20 -31.66
N LEU A 435 -59.04 -20.57 -32.19
CA LEU A 435 -59.23 -20.81 -33.62
C LEU A 435 -58.94 -19.54 -34.43
N GLY A 436 -59.44 -18.38 -33.97
CA GLY A 436 -59.13 -17.09 -34.58
C GLY A 436 -57.65 -16.70 -34.54
N LYS A 437 -56.88 -17.17 -33.55
CA LYS A 437 -55.41 -17.03 -33.54
C LYS A 437 -54.76 -17.95 -34.59
N VAL A 438 -55.19 -19.21 -34.67
CA VAL A 438 -54.69 -20.17 -35.67
C VAL A 438 -54.94 -19.66 -37.09
N CYS A 439 -56.15 -19.18 -37.40
CA CYS A 439 -56.47 -18.61 -38.71
C CYS A 439 -55.59 -17.41 -39.05
N ARG A 440 -55.33 -16.50 -38.09
CA ARG A 440 -54.43 -15.36 -38.31
C ARG A 440 -52.98 -15.80 -38.57
N THR A 441 -52.46 -16.73 -37.77
CA THR A 441 -51.07 -17.22 -37.93
C THR A 441 -50.89 -17.93 -39.28
N LEU A 442 -51.89 -18.72 -39.72
CA LEU A 442 -51.91 -19.41 -41.01
C LEU A 442 -52.41 -18.55 -42.18
N ASN A 443 -52.60 -17.24 -41.98
CA ASN A 443 -53.10 -16.31 -43.00
C ASN A 443 -54.38 -16.83 -43.70
N ILE A 444 -55.32 -17.37 -42.92
CA ILE A 444 -56.63 -17.85 -43.37
C ILE A 444 -57.63 -16.70 -43.14
N PRO A 445 -58.27 -16.16 -44.20
CA PRO A 445 -59.25 -15.11 -44.03
C PRO A 445 -60.48 -15.68 -43.32
N VAL A 446 -60.97 -14.94 -42.33
CA VAL A 446 -62.17 -15.30 -41.56
C VAL A 446 -63.33 -14.40 -41.94
N PRO A 447 -64.59 -14.89 -41.92
CA PRO A 447 -65.74 -14.06 -42.25
C PRO A 447 -65.85 -12.83 -41.34
N PRO A 448 -66.13 -11.63 -41.89
CA PRO A 448 -66.26 -10.42 -41.08
C PRO A 448 -67.48 -10.49 -40.15
N ARG A 449 -67.48 -9.65 -39.10
CA ARG A 449 -68.63 -9.52 -38.19
C ARG A 449 -69.89 -9.18 -39.00
N GLY A 450 -70.98 -9.89 -38.74
CA GLY A 450 -72.24 -9.73 -39.47
C GLY A 450 -72.36 -10.55 -40.77
N TYR A 451 -71.29 -11.21 -41.24
CA TYR A 451 -71.35 -12.08 -42.43
C TYR A 451 -72.48 -13.12 -42.33
N TRP A 452 -72.53 -13.87 -41.23
CA TRP A 452 -73.55 -14.90 -41.00
C TRP A 452 -74.97 -14.36 -40.78
N ALA A 453 -75.13 -13.08 -40.42
CA ALA A 453 -76.44 -12.44 -40.39
C ALA A 453 -76.95 -12.12 -41.81
N ARG A 454 -76.04 -11.66 -42.68
CA ARG A 454 -76.34 -11.35 -44.09
C ARG A 454 -76.62 -12.62 -44.91
N VAL A 455 -75.86 -13.69 -44.68
CA VAL A 455 -76.11 -15.01 -45.31
C VAL A 455 -77.49 -15.56 -44.91
N ARG A 456 -77.87 -15.47 -43.62
CA ARG A 456 -79.22 -15.88 -43.15
C ARG A 456 -80.34 -15.02 -43.74
N GLY A 457 -80.05 -13.76 -44.08
CA GLY A 457 -80.97 -12.86 -44.79
C GLY A 457 -81.02 -13.05 -46.31
N GLY A 458 -80.44 -14.14 -46.85
CA GLY A 458 -80.48 -14.48 -48.28
C GLY A 458 -79.51 -13.70 -49.16
N GLN A 459 -78.58 -12.90 -48.59
CA GLN A 459 -77.60 -12.16 -49.38
C GLN A 459 -76.41 -13.04 -49.77
N THR A 460 -76.08 -13.06 -51.06
CA THR A 460 -74.84 -13.65 -51.58
C THR A 460 -73.65 -12.75 -51.28
N VAL A 461 -72.79 -13.16 -50.34
CA VAL A 461 -71.60 -12.40 -49.94
C VAL A 461 -70.34 -13.08 -50.48
N ARG A 462 -69.46 -12.32 -51.14
CA ARG A 462 -68.24 -12.83 -51.78
C ARG A 462 -67.29 -13.47 -50.76
N ARG A 463 -66.92 -14.73 -51.00
CA ARG A 463 -65.85 -15.45 -50.31
C ARG A 463 -64.50 -15.16 -51.01
N PRO A 464 -63.47 -14.66 -50.31
CA PRO A 464 -62.14 -14.44 -50.89
C PRO A 464 -61.48 -15.77 -51.26
N SER A 465 -60.48 -15.79 -52.13
CA SER A 465 -59.67 -16.99 -52.32
C SER A 465 -58.72 -17.17 -51.14
N LEU A 466 -58.36 -18.42 -50.82
CA LEU A 466 -57.38 -18.71 -49.78
C LEU A 466 -56.00 -18.18 -50.23
N PRO A 467 -55.37 -17.22 -49.52
CA PRO A 467 -54.08 -16.67 -49.94
C PRO A 467 -52.99 -17.74 -49.92
N THR A 468 -51.97 -17.64 -50.76
CA THR A 468 -50.79 -18.52 -50.65
C THR A 468 -50.00 -18.16 -49.40
N LEU A 469 -49.72 -19.13 -48.52
CA LEU A 469 -48.71 -18.95 -47.48
C LEU A 469 -47.34 -19.07 -48.15
N HIS A 470 -46.62 -17.96 -48.30
CA HIS A 470 -45.24 -18.03 -48.74
C HIS A 470 -44.41 -18.78 -47.69
N PRO A 471 -43.67 -19.84 -48.08
CA PRO A 471 -42.81 -20.55 -47.14
C PRO A 471 -41.75 -19.58 -46.63
N ILE A 472 -41.73 -19.37 -45.31
CA ILE A 472 -40.59 -18.73 -44.66
C ILE A 472 -39.48 -19.77 -44.75
N ARG A 473 -38.63 -19.69 -45.78
CA ARG A 473 -37.47 -20.59 -45.90
C ARG A 473 -36.64 -20.44 -44.62
N PRO A 474 -36.43 -21.51 -43.83
CA PRO A 474 -35.43 -21.45 -42.78
C PRO A 474 -34.08 -21.18 -43.45
N ALA A 475 -33.28 -20.30 -42.86
CA ALA A 475 -31.90 -20.14 -43.28
C ALA A 475 -31.24 -21.52 -43.19
N ARG A 476 -30.65 -21.97 -44.31
CA ARG A 476 -29.99 -23.29 -44.41
C ARG A 476 -29.11 -23.50 -43.18
N SER A 477 -29.35 -24.60 -42.45
CA SER A 477 -28.37 -25.16 -41.53
C SER A 477 -27.11 -25.45 -42.35
N HIS A 478 -26.04 -24.68 -42.13
CA HIS A 478 -24.72 -25.10 -42.59
C HIS A 478 -24.38 -26.39 -41.84
N GLY A 479 -24.40 -27.49 -42.58
CA GLY A 479 -23.95 -28.79 -42.09
C GLY A 479 -22.42 -28.85 -42.04
N THR A 480 -21.96 -29.58 -41.02
CA THR A 480 -20.60 -30.09 -40.72
C THR A 480 -19.52 -29.07 -40.45
#